data_AF-A0A1I4ZJ70-F1
#
_entry.id   AF-A0A1I4ZJ70-F1
#
_cell.length_a   1.000
_cell.length_b   1.000
_cell.length_c   1.000
_cell.angle_alpha   90.00
_cell.angle_beta   90.00
_cell.angle_gamma   90.00
#
_symmetry.space_group_name_H-M   'P 1'
#
loop_
_entity.id
_entity.type
_entity.pdbx_description
1 polymer ?
#
loop_
_entity_poly.entity_id
_entity_poly.type
_entity_poly.pdbx_seq_one_letter_code
_entity_poly.pdbx_strand_id
1 'polypeptide(L)'
;MLTKWSKILFFVFAGIYLISKSFYQYFVFDMLVQYSVYAIIIAFFCCLIYNFSIRKQQNKNILFVLPLLIIPYVVYNEMGNFYFGENAKGEKPNFKIISINIFSDNNEYQYLEEYLSKEKADVIVLQELTPAWQKNVEFVRKEYPYYKEETRANNFGIAVYSKHPFVKVETKNYIDDMHPSILADFDINGKKVSVLMSHPVPPLPNQARFERRNKQYELIKKDIEALPNYNIVLIGDLNTTVYSPNFKLVQSDKLKDARSGFGLQNSWNAFIPIFRTNIDQCWVSKDIKVTNFYRGEDIKSDHFPIVAELQLH
;
A
#
# COMPACT_ATOMS: atom_id res chain seq x y z
N MET A 1 13.59 -31.57 22.52
CA MET A 1 12.73 -31.30 21.34
C MET A 1 12.66 -29.81 21.01
N LEU A 2 12.20 -28.95 21.94
CA LEU A 2 12.07 -27.49 21.75
C LEU A 2 13.35 -26.79 21.26
N THR A 3 14.50 -27.10 21.85
CA THR A 3 15.82 -26.56 21.47
C THR A 3 16.20 -26.85 20.02
N LYS A 4 15.90 -28.07 19.53
CA LYS A 4 16.22 -28.48 18.15
C LYS A 4 15.34 -27.71 17.17
N TRP A 5 14.03 -27.68 17.40
CA TRP A 5 13.07 -27.04 16.49
C TRP A 5 13.20 -25.53 16.47
N SER A 6 13.35 -24.86 17.62
CA SER A 6 13.57 -23.40 17.67
C SER A 6 14.82 -22.97 16.88
N LYS A 7 15.91 -23.75 16.96
CA LYS A 7 17.11 -23.51 16.14
C LYS A 7 16.82 -23.67 14.64
N ILE A 8 16.16 -24.76 14.24
CA ILE A 8 15.84 -25.02 12.84
C ILE A 8 14.92 -23.92 12.29
N LEU A 9 13.84 -23.60 12.99
CA LEU A 9 12.88 -22.57 12.59
C LEU A 9 13.53 -21.19 12.51
N PHE A 10 14.44 -20.85 13.44
CA PHE A 10 15.22 -19.61 13.34
C PHE A 10 15.93 -19.49 11.99
N PHE A 11 16.67 -20.53 11.57
CA PHE A 11 17.39 -20.49 10.29
C PHE A 11 16.46 -20.51 9.08
N VAL A 12 15.32 -21.21 9.15
CA VAL A 12 14.31 -21.20 8.08
C VAL A 12 13.77 -19.79 7.89
N PHE A 13 13.28 -19.15 8.95
CA PHE A 13 12.65 -17.83 8.84
C PHE A 13 13.65 -16.69 8.58
N ALA A 14 14.84 -16.74 9.18
CA ALA A 14 15.92 -15.82 8.83
C ALA A 14 16.37 -16.02 7.37
N GLY A 15 16.42 -17.27 6.90
CA GLY A 15 16.70 -17.62 5.52
C GLY A 15 15.68 -17.05 4.54
N ILE A 16 14.38 -17.15 4.85
CA ILE A 16 13.30 -16.53 4.04
C ILE A 16 13.53 -15.03 3.87
N TYR A 17 13.79 -14.31 4.97
CA TYR A 17 14.09 -12.87 4.93
C TYR A 17 15.30 -12.59 4.02
N LEU A 18 16.44 -13.24 4.27
CA LEU A 18 17.68 -12.99 3.55
C LEU A 18 17.58 -13.33 2.05
N ILE A 19 16.98 -14.48 1.72
CA ILE A 19 16.83 -14.94 0.34
C ILE A 19 15.87 -14.02 -0.41
N SER A 20 14.73 -13.66 0.19
CA SER A 20 13.77 -12.74 -0.46
C SER A 20 14.41 -11.38 -0.79
N LYS A 21 15.21 -10.82 0.13
CA LYS A 21 15.87 -9.52 -0.05
C LYS A 21 17.10 -9.61 -0.96
N SER A 22 17.78 -10.74 -1.03
CA SER A 22 18.96 -10.93 -1.91
C SER A 22 18.58 -11.16 -3.37
N PHE A 23 17.45 -11.83 -3.62
CA PHE A 23 17.03 -12.23 -4.95
C PHE A 23 15.78 -11.48 -5.44
N TYR A 24 15.51 -10.28 -4.88
CA TYR A 24 14.33 -9.45 -5.14
C TYR A 24 14.09 -9.09 -6.62
N GLN A 25 15.08 -9.29 -7.49
CA GLN A 25 14.98 -9.11 -8.94
C GLN A 25 14.17 -10.19 -9.66
N TYR A 26 13.86 -11.32 -8.99
CA TYR A 26 12.99 -12.35 -9.54
C TYR A 26 11.62 -12.32 -8.87
N PHE A 27 10.56 -12.47 -9.66
CA PHE A 27 9.18 -12.27 -9.21
C PHE A 27 8.80 -13.13 -7.98
N VAL A 28 9.27 -14.39 -7.91
CA VAL A 28 8.97 -15.30 -6.78
C VAL A 28 9.54 -14.75 -5.47
N PHE A 29 10.74 -14.19 -5.50
CA PHE A 29 11.37 -13.63 -4.31
C PHE A 29 10.77 -12.29 -3.94
N ASP A 30 10.40 -11.44 -4.91
CA ASP A 30 9.66 -10.20 -4.65
C ASP A 30 8.32 -10.46 -3.95
N MET A 31 7.62 -11.53 -4.33
CA MET A 31 6.42 -12.00 -3.61
C MET A 31 6.73 -12.41 -2.16
N LEU A 32 7.86 -13.09 -1.93
CA LEU A 32 8.29 -13.44 -0.58
C LEU A 32 8.69 -12.21 0.24
N VAL A 33 9.19 -11.14 -0.39
CA VAL A 33 9.57 -9.91 0.32
C VAL A 33 8.38 -9.30 1.05
N GLN A 34 7.17 -9.41 0.49
CA GLN A 34 5.95 -8.92 1.13
C GLN A 34 5.75 -9.45 2.55
N TYR A 35 6.21 -10.68 2.82
CA TYR A 35 6.11 -11.36 4.12
C TYR A 35 7.44 -11.44 4.89
N SER A 36 8.52 -10.88 4.33
CA SER A 36 9.87 -11.01 4.89
C SER A 36 9.97 -10.42 6.30
N VAL A 37 9.28 -9.31 6.57
CA VAL A 37 9.26 -8.66 7.89
C VAL A 37 8.57 -9.57 8.93
N TYR A 38 7.51 -10.27 8.58
CA TYR A 38 6.91 -11.26 9.48
C TYR A 38 7.83 -12.45 9.72
N ALA A 39 8.52 -12.91 8.68
CA ALA A 39 9.50 -13.98 8.81
C ALA A 39 10.62 -13.60 9.78
N ILE A 40 11.21 -12.40 9.68
CA ILE A 40 12.29 -12.01 10.59
C ILE A 40 11.80 -11.80 12.04
N ILE A 41 10.55 -11.36 12.23
CA ILE A 41 9.92 -11.30 13.57
C ILE A 41 9.75 -12.71 14.15
N ILE A 42 9.28 -13.67 13.35
CA ILE A 42 9.17 -15.07 13.81
C ILE A 42 10.55 -15.64 14.13
N ALA A 43 11.57 -15.32 13.33
CA ALA A 43 12.95 -15.71 13.61
C ALA A 43 13.42 -15.15 14.96
N PHE A 44 13.10 -13.90 15.30
CA PHE A 44 13.42 -13.31 16.61
C PHE A 44 12.83 -14.12 17.77
N PHE A 45 11.54 -14.47 17.72
CA PHE A 45 10.92 -15.28 18.76
C PHE A 45 11.50 -16.71 18.82
N CYS A 46 11.80 -17.32 17.67
CA CYS A 46 12.51 -18.60 17.64
C CYS A 46 13.90 -18.51 18.31
N CYS A 47 14.62 -17.39 18.09
CA CYS A 47 15.89 -17.11 18.74
C CYS A 47 15.76 -16.97 20.26
N LEU A 48 14.73 -16.27 20.75
CA LEU A 48 14.44 -16.15 22.19
C LEU A 48 14.16 -17.53 22.82
N ILE A 49 13.29 -18.33 22.20
CA ILE A 49 12.95 -19.67 22.66
C ILE A 49 14.19 -20.58 22.68
N TYR A 50 15.05 -20.48 21.66
CA TYR A 50 16.29 -21.25 21.59
C TYR A 50 17.24 -20.90 22.74
N ASN A 51 17.51 -19.61 22.96
CA ASN A 51 18.40 -19.16 24.03
C ASN A 51 17.87 -19.56 25.41
N PHE A 52 16.56 -19.40 25.66
CA PHE A 52 15.92 -19.85 26.90
C PHE A 52 16.07 -21.36 27.10
N SER A 53 15.80 -22.15 26.05
CA SER A 53 15.86 -23.61 26.12
C SER A 53 17.29 -24.14 26.37
N ILE A 54 18.30 -23.56 25.73
CA ILE A 54 19.71 -23.91 25.95
C ILE A 54 20.15 -23.56 27.36
N ARG A 55 19.82 -22.36 27.84
CA ARG A 55 20.17 -21.94 29.20
C ARG A 55 19.60 -22.91 30.24
N LYS A 56 18.33 -23.29 30.08
CA LYS A 56 17.66 -24.22 30.99
C LYS A 56 18.24 -25.64 30.94
N GLN A 57 18.59 -26.15 29.76
CA GLN A 57 19.02 -27.55 29.60
C GLN A 57 20.52 -27.77 29.84
N GLN A 58 21.36 -26.81 29.41
CA GLN A 58 22.81 -27.01 29.35
C GLN A 58 23.56 -26.10 30.33
N ASN A 59 22.85 -25.23 31.08
CA ASN A 59 23.44 -24.20 31.94
C ASN A 59 24.50 -23.33 31.23
N LYS A 60 24.39 -23.21 29.90
CA LYS A 60 25.30 -22.41 29.06
C LYS A 60 24.83 -20.98 28.97
N ASN A 61 25.77 -20.08 28.71
CA ASN A 61 25.51 -18.69 28.37
C ASN A 61 24.70 -18.56 27.07
N ILE A 62 24.02 -17.43 26.89
CA ILE A 62 23.23 -17.05 25.71
C ILE A 62 24.13 -17.19 24.46
N LEU A 63 23.76 -18.07 23.53
CA LEU A 63 24.60 -18.38 22.35
C LEU A 63 24.26 -17.48 21.15
N PHE A 64 22.99 -17.08 20.99
CA PHE A 64 22.55 -16.26 19.86
C PHE A 64 22.32 -14.81 20.32
N VAL A 65 23.34 -14.16 20.89
CA VAL A 65 23.26 -12.76 21.32
C VAL A 65 23.13 -11.81 20.13
N LEU A 66 23.93 -12.00 19.08
CA LEU A 66 23.94 -11.11 17.92
C LEU A 66 22.57 -11.00 17.23
N PRO A 67 21.85 -12.10 16.91
CA PRO A 67 20.51 -11.99 16.34
C PRO A 67 19.50 -11.26 17.25
N LEU A 68 19.67 -11.34 18.58
CA LEU A 68 18.81 -10.62 19.52
C LEU A 68 19.01 -9.10 19.46
N LEU A 69 20.16 -8.62 19.00
CA LEU A 69 20.44 -7.20 18.82
C LEU A 69 20.13 -6.74 17.39
N ILE A 70 20.51 -7.55 16.39
CA ILE A 70 20.40 -7.19 14.97
C ILE A 70 18.94 -7.20 14.52
N ILE A 71 18.15 -8.22 14.90
CA ILE A 71 16.78 -8.34 14.38
C ILE A 71 15.88 -7.17 14.83
N PRO A 72 15.87 -6.73 16.10
CA PRO A 72 15.09 -5.56 16.49
C PRO A 72 15.49 -4.30 15.72
N TYR A 73 16.79 -4.10 15.45
CA TYR A 73 17.26 -2.99 14.63
C TYR A 73 16.76 -3.07 13.17
N VAL A 74 16.82 -4.26 12.56
CA VAL A 74 16.28 -4.51 11.21
C VAL A 74 14.77 -4.25 11.16
N VAL A 75 14.02 -4.78 12.13
CA VAL A 75 12.56 -4.57 12.22
C VAL A 75 12.24 -3.08 12.43
N TYR A 76 13.02 -2.38 13.24
CA TYR A 76 12.87 -0.94 13.44
C TYR A 76 13.13 -0.16 12.14
N ASN A 77 14.14 -0.53 11.35
CA ASN A 77 14.40 0.15 10.08
C ASN A 77 13.30 -0.08 9.04
N GLU A 78 12.69 -1.27 9.02
CA GLU A 78 11.62 -1.61 8.07
C GLU A 78 10.26 -1.03 8.51
N MET A 79 9.96 -0.99 9.81
CA MET A 79 8.63 -0.66 10.33
C MET A 79 8.55 0.60 11.19
N GLY A 80 9.68 1.09 11.70
CA GLY A 80 9.72 2.16 12.70
C GLY A 80 9.05 3.44 12.23
N ASN A 81 9.19 3.79 10.96
CA ASN A 81 8.53 4.96 10.37
C ASN A 81 6.99 4.87 10.46
N PHE A 82 6.40 3.67 10.40
CA PHE A 82 4.95 3.53 10.53
C PHE A 82 4.45 3.85 11.94
N TYR A 83 5.24 3.63 12.99
CA TYR A 83 4.79 3.84 14.37
C TYR A 83 5.33 5.14 14.99
N PHE A 84 6.49 5.60 14.53
CA PHE A 84 7.23 6.73 15.11
C PHE A 84 7.56 7.81 14.08
N GLY A 85 7.09 7.68 12.84
CA GLY A 85 7.32 8.65 11.79
C GLY A 85 6.53 9.95 11.98
N GLU A 86 6.94 10.97 11.22
CA GLU A 86 6.31 12.29 11.21
C GLU A 86 4.83 12.16 10.83
N ASN A 87 3.98 12.82 11.62
CA ASN A 87 2.55 12.95 11.39
C ASN A 87 2.06 14.27 12.00
N ALA A 88 0.87 14.71 11.59
CA ALA A 88 0.21 15.91 12.09
C ALA A 88 -1.06 15.54 12.87
N LYS A 89 -1.02 14.45 13.65
CA LYS A 89 -2.17 13.98 14.42
C LYS A 89 -2.67 15.08 15.36
N GLY A 90 -3.95 15.40 15.26
CA GLY A 90 -4.60 16.47 16.03
C GLY A 90 -4.74 17.80 15.27
N GLU A 91 -4.09 17.95 14.12
CA GLU A 91 -4.40 19.05 13.21
C GLU A 91 -5.71 18.77 12.43
N LYS A 92 -6.38 19.84 11.98
CA LYS A 92 -7.64 19.72 11.23
C LYS A 92 -7.37 19.49 9.74
N PRO A 93 -7.91 18.42 9.13
CA PRO A 93 -7.79 18.22 7.68
C PRO A 93 -8.63 19.23 6.90
N ASN A 94 -8.22 19.49 5.66
CA ASN A 94 -8.98 20.26 4.67
C ASN A 94 -9.18 19.49 3.35
N PHE A 95 -8.70 18.25 3.27
CA PHE A 95 -8.87 17.36 2.13
C PHE A 95 -8.85 15.90 2.60
N LYS A 96 -9.87 15.12 2.25
CA LYS A 96 -9.98 13.69 2.56
C LYS A 96 -10.08 12.88 1.27
N ILE A 97 -9.18 11.92 1.09
CA ILE A 97 -9.17 11.02 -0.07
C ILE A 97 -9.23 9.56 0.36
N ILE A 98 -10.02 8.78 -0.36
CA ILE A 98 -10.18 7.34 -0.13
C ILE A 98 -9.78 6.57 -1.39
N SER A 99 -9.08 5.45 -1.21
CA SER A 99 -8.80 4.49 -2.29
C SER A 99 -9.29 3.11 -1.92
N ILE A 100 -9.92 2.43 -2.89
CA ILE A 100 -10.60 1.16 -2.68
C ILE A 100 -10.39 0.26 -3.91
N ASN A 101 -9.62 -0.82 -3.75
CA ASN A 101 -9.74 -1.94 -4.65
C ASN A 101 -11.05 -2.69 -4.31
N ILE A 102 -12.03 -2.66 -5.20
CA ILE A 102 -13.37 -3.19 -4.93
C ILE A 102 -13.48 -4.71 -5.14
N PHE A 103 -12.40 -5.35 -5.63
CA PHE A 103 -12.34 -6.74 -6.09
C PHE A 103 -13.34 -7.00 -7.23
N SER A 104 -12.86 -7.17 -8.46
CA SER A 104 -13.70 -7.22 -9.67
C SER A 104 -14.81 -8.27 -9.61
N ASP A 105 -14.57 -9.39 -8.94
CA ASP A 105 -15.50 -10.52 -8.77
C ASP A 105 -16.47 -10.34 -7.59
N ASN A 106 -16.26 -9.33 -6.74
CA ASN A 106 -17.18 -8.99 -5.65
C ASN A 106 -18.49 -8.41 -6.22
N ASN A 107 -19.62 -8.80 -5.64
CA ASN A 107 -20.96 -8.35 -6.03
C ASN A 107 -21.75 -7.72 -4.86
N GLU A 108 -21.09 -7.48 -3.73
CA GLU A 108 -21.69 -6.94 -2.51
C GLU A 108 -21.73 -5.40 -2.52
N TYR A 109 -22.33 -4.82 -3.58
CA TYR A 109 -22.35 -3.37 -3.85
C TYR A 109 -22.82 -2.52 -2.67
N GLN A 110 -23.80 -3.02 -1.92
CA GLN A 110 -24.40 -2.39 -0.74
C GLN A 110 -23.38 -2.06 0.36
N TYR A 111 -22.35 -2.89 0.55
CA TYR A 111 -21.33 -2.64 1.58
C TYR A 111 -20.44 -1.45 1.21
N LEU A 112 -20.17 -1.26 -0.09
CA LEU A 112 -19.46 -0.09 -0.57
C LEU A 112 -20.30 1.19 -0.37
N GLU A 113 -21.60 1.13 -0.64
CA GLU A 113 -22.54 2.24 -0.43
C GLU A 113 -22.64 2.63 1.04
N GLU A 114 -22.86 1.66 1.93
CA GLU A 114 -22.91 1.87 3.37
C GLU A 114 -21.60 2.46 3.90
N TYR A 115 -20.46 1.97 3.42
CA TYR A 115 -19.15 2.48 3.81
C TYR A 115 -18.95 3.94 3.38
N LEU A 116 -19.18 4.25 2.10
CA LEU A 116 -18.92 5.58 1.54
C LEU A 116 -19.86 6.65 2.12
N SER A 117 -21.12 6.29 2.42
CA SER A 117 -22.09 7.21 3.04
C SER A 117 -21.66 7.69 4.45
N LYS A 118 -20.92 6.85 5.19
CA LYS A 118 -20.37 7.17 6.51
C LYS A 118 -19.10 8.02 6.41
N GLU A 119 -18.22 7.70 5.46
CA GLU A 119 -16.88 8.28 5.39
C GLU A 119 -16.81 9.70 4.82
N LYS A 120 -17.71 10.05 3.90
CA LYS A 120 -17.88 11.41 3.33
C LYS A 120 -16.57 12.07 2.83
N ALA A 121 -15.81 11.39 1.99
CA ALA A 121 -14.57 11.91 1.40
C ALA A 121 -14.79 13.14 0.49
N ASP A 122 -13.70 13.82 0.12
CA ASP A 122 -13.70 14.81 -0.96
C ASP A 122 -13.50 14.13 -2.33
N VAL A 123 -12.62 13.12 -2.36
CA VAL A 123 -12.26 12.34 -3.55
C VAL A 123 -12.26 10.85 -3.21
N ILE A 124 -12.85 10.04 -4.09
CA ILE A 124 -12.87 8.58 -4.02
C ILE A 124 -12.18 8.02 -5.26
N VAL A 125 -11.29 7.05 -5.04
CA VAL A 125 -10.62 6.28 -6.07
C VAL A 125 -11.07 4.84 -5.98
N LEU A 126 -11.57 4.28 -7.08
CA LEU A 126 -11.92 2.86 -7.17
C LEU A 126 -10.96 2.16 -8.15
N GLN A 127 -10.37 1.05 -7.73
CA GLN A 127 -9.66 0.10 -8.59
C GLN A 127 -10.54 -1.14 -8.83
N GLU A 128 -10.22 -1.89 -9.89
CA GLU A 128 -10.96 -3.07 -10.35
C GLU A 128 -12.38 -2.77 -10.84
N LEU A 129 -12.61 -1.56 -11.37
CA LEU A 129 -13.92 -1.14 -11.88
C LEU A 129 -14.30 -1.83 -13.20
N THR A 130 -15.10 -2.90 -13.09
CA THR A 130 -15.66 -3.58 -14.27
C THR A 130 -16.87 -2.84 -14.84
N PRO A 131 -17.30 -3.13 -16.09
CA PRO A 131 -18.58 -2.64 -16.62
C PRO A 131 -19.80 -3.06 -15.79
N ALA A 132 -19.73 -4.16 -15.04
CA ALA A 132 -20.78 -4.56 -14.11
C ALA A 132 -20.80 -3.64 -12.88
N TRP A 133 -19.64 -3.40 -12.26
CA TRP A 133 -19.50 -2.43 -11.18
C TRP A 133 -19.91 -1.02 -11.59
N GLN A 134 -19.53 -0.58 -12.79
CA GLN A 134 -19.90 0.74 -13.32
C GLN A 134 -21.41 1.00 -13.31
N LYS A 135 -22.23 -0.03 -13.54
CA LYS A 135 -23.69 0.11 -13.51
C LYS A 135 -24.25 0.26 -12.10
N ASN A 136 -23.51 -0.17 -11.07
CA ASN A 136 -23.95 -0.24 -9.68
C ASN A 136 -23.34 0.85 -8.77
N VAL A 137 -22.50 1.75 -9.31
CA VAL A 137 -21.92 2.88 -8.58
C VAL A 137 -22.68 4.20 -8.79
N GLU A 138 -23.97 4.13 -9.19
CA GLU A 138 -24.80 5.32 -9.39
C GLU A 138 -24.93 6.17 -8.10
N PHE A 139 -24.98 5.52 -6.93
CA PHE A 139 -25.00 6.21 -5.64
C PHE A 139 -23.76 7.10 -5.44
N VAL A 140 -22.59 6.68 -5.92
CA VAL A 140 -21.36 7.50 -5.87
C VAL A 140 -21.50 8.71 -6.78
N ARG A 141 -21.97 8.54 -8.01
CA ARG A 141 -22.13 9.64 -8.97
C ARG A 141 -23.09 10.72 -8.49
N LYS A 142 -24.12 10.35 -7.72
CA LYS A 142 -25.08 11.29 -7.12
C LYS A 142 -24.42 12.23 -6.11
N GLU A 143 -23.51 11.72 -5.30
CA GLU A 143 -22.80 12.52 -4.29
C GLU A 143 -21.52 13.18 -4.81
N TYR A 144 -20.90 12.62 -5.85
CA TYR A 144 -19.62 13.02 -6.42
C TYR A 144 -19.79 13.27 -7.94
N PRO A 145 -20.33 14.44 -8.34
CA PRO A 145 -20.75 14.69 -9.72
C PRO A 145 -19.59 14.85 -10.71
N TYR A 146 -18.36 15.08 -10.22
CA TYR A 146 -17.18 15.18 -11.06
C TYR A 146 -16.43 13.85 -11.04
N TYR A 147 -16.54 13.08 -12.12
CA TYR A 147 -15.91 11.76 -12.19
C TYR A 147 -15.27 11.45 -13.54
N LYS A 148 -14.32 10.52 -13.52
CA LYS A 148 -13.70 9.91 -14.70
C LYS A 148 -13.61 8.42 -14.44
N GLU A 149 -14.18 7.64 -15.35
CA GLU A 149 -14.24 6.18 -15.27
C GLU A 149 -13.54 5.56 -16.47
N GLU A 150 -12.60 4.65 -16.20
CA GLU A 150 -11.88 3.85 -17.18
C GLU A 150 -12.15 2.38 -16.87
N THR A 151 -13.30 1.86 -17.29
CA THR A 151 -13.66 0.47 -17.01
C THR A 151 -12.83 -0.51 -17.82
N ARG A 152 -12.58 -1.70 -17.26
CA ARG A 152 -12.02 -2.83 -18.01
C ARG A 152 -12.80 -4.10 -17.66
N ALA A 153 -12.92 -5.04 -18.61
CA ALA A 153 -13.56 -6.33 -18.35
C ALA A 153 -12.71 -7.23 -17.42
N ASN A 154 -11.47 -6.82 -17.12
CA ASN A 154 -10.55 -7.45 -16.18
C ASN A 154 -10.34 -6.55 -14.95
N ASN A 155 -9.38 -6.91 -14.10
CA ASN A 155 -9.09 -6.24 -12.82
C ASN A 155 -8.36 -4.89 -12.96
N PHE A 156 -8.36 -4.24 -14.13
CA PHE A 156 -7.61 -2.99 -14.34
C PHE A 156 -8.50 -1.78 -14.61
N GLY A 157 -9.80 -1.92 -14.39
CA GLY A 157 -10.67 -0.76 -14.36
C GLY A 157 -10.26 0.20 -13.23
N ILE A 158 -10.28 1.50 -13.49
CA ILE A 158 -9.99 2.52 -12.48
C ILE A 158 -10.93 3.71 -12.64
N ALA A 159 -11.32 4.32 -11.53
CA ALA A 159 -12.13 5.52 -11.55
C ALA A 159 -11.79 6.47 -10.43
N VAL A 160 -12.10 7.74 -10.68
CA VAL A 160 -12.09 8.81 -9.69
C VAL A 160 -13.46 9.47 -9.65
N TYR A 161 -13.93 9.75 -8.44
CA TYR A 161 -15.14 10.52 -8.16
C TYR A 161 -14.78 11.64 -7.19
N SER A 162 -15.29 12.85 -7.41
CA SER A 162 -14.92 14.03 -6.67
C SER A 162 -16.11 14.96 -6.42
N LYS A 163 -16.12 15.60 -5.25
CA LYS A 163 -17.00 16.73 -4.93
C LYS A 163 -16.52 18.04 -5.56
N HIS A 164 -15.23 18.11 -5.89
CA HIS A 164 -14.57 19.28 -6.46
C HIS A 164 -14.36 19.08 -7.97
N PRO A 165 -14.56 20.11 -8.81
CA PRO A 165 -14.35 20.00 -10.25
C PRO A 165 -12.89 19.70 -10.61
N PHE A 166 -12.69 18.95 -11.69
CA PHE A 166 -11.35 18.79 -12.27
C PHE A 166 -10.95 20.08 -12.99
N VAL A 167 -9.74 20.57 -12.71
CA VAL A 167 -9.05 21.55 -13.56
C VAL A 167 -8.59 20.86 -14.85
N LYS A 168 -8.06 19.64 -14.70
CA LYS A 168 -7.64 18.77 -15.79
C LYS A 168 -7.78 17.32 -15.32
N VAL A 169 -8.20 16.42 -16.21
CA VAL A 169 -8.17 14.98 -15.93
C VAL A 169 -7.72 14.24 -17.19
N GLU A 170 -6.75 13.34 -17.03
CA GLU A 170 -6.19 12.59 -18.14
C GLU A 170 -5.94 11.12 -17.75
N THR A 171 -6.24 10.22 -18.68
CA THR A 171 -5.90 8.80 -18.57
C THR A 171 -4.43 8.63 -18.99
N LYS A 172 -3.63 8.01 -18.14
CA LYS A 172 -2.21 7.73 -18.36
C LYS A 172 -2.02 6.23 -18.57
N ASN A 173 -1.66 5.85 -19.80
CA ASN A 173 -1.37 4.47 -20.18
C ASN A 173 0.15 4.27 -20.22
N TYR A 174 0.77 4.04 -19.05
CA TYR A 174 2.23 4.01 -18.94
C TYR A 174 2.87 2.83 -19.69
N ILE A 175 2.22 1.67 -19.69
CA ILE A 175 2.76 0.45 -20.31
C ILE A 175 1.92 -0.06 -21.49
N ASP A 176 0.60 0.10 -21.43
CA ASP A 176 -0.37 -0.18 -22.50
C ASP A 176 -1.74 0.41 -22.12
N ASP A 177 -2.72 0.30 -23.03
CA ASP A 177 -4.09 0.80 -22.82
C ASP A 177 -4.94 -0.06 -21.87
N MET A 178 -4.48 -1.26 -21.53
CA MET A 178 -5.20 -2.18 -20.64
C MET A 178 -4.99 -1.87 -19.17
N HIS A 179 -3.95 -1.10 -18.82
CA HIS A 179 -3.58 -0.78 -17.44
C HIS A 179 -3.59 0.74 -17.21
N PRO A 180 -4.77 1.38 -17.28
CA PRO A 180 -4.90 2.82 -17.12
C PRO A 180 -4.50 3.28 -15.71
N SER A 181 -3.88 4.44 -15.64
CA SER A 181 -3.80 5.29 -14.46
C SER A 181 -4.57 6.57 -14.75
N ILE A 182 -4.95 7.33 -13.73
CA ILE A 182 -5.62 8.63 -13.90
C ILE A 182 -4.77 9.70 -13.23
N LEU A 183 -4.42 10.75 -13.96
CA LEU A 183 -3.85 11.96 -13.39
C LEU A 183 -4.93 13.05 -13.43
N ALA A 184 -5.32 13.53 -12.26
CA ALA A 184 -6.32 14.57 -12.09
C ALA A 184 -5.73 15.76 -11.33
N ASP A 185 -5.86 16.94 -11.91
CA ASP A 185 -5.62 18.22 -11.25
C ASP A 185 -6.95 18.75 -10.69
N PHE A 186 -6.97 19.05 -9.40
CA PHE A 186 -8.10 19.64 -8.69
C PHE A 186 -7.77 21.06 -8.24
N ASP A 187 -8.82 21.86 -8.06
CA ASP A 187 -8.77 23.04 -7.22
C ASP A 187 -9.52 22.74 -5.92
N ILE A 188 -8.77 22.52 -4.84
CA ILE A 188 -9.31 22.25 -3.50
C ILE A 188 -9.12 23.52 -2.66
N ASN A 189 -10.20 24.28 -2.47
CA ASN A 189 -10.20 25.53 -1.68
C ASN A 189 -9.15 26.57 -2.17
N GLY A 190 -8.98 26.74 -3.48
CA GLY A 190 -8.01 27.67 -4.09
C GLY A 190 -6.60 27.09 -4.24
N LYS A 191 -6.41 25.80 -3.91
CA LYS A 191 -5.12 25.11 -3.97
C LYS A 191 -5.14 24.09 -5.08
N LYS A 192 -4.20 24.20 -6.02
CA LYS A 192 -3.98 23.18 -7.04
C LYS A 192 -3.43 21.91 -6.39
N VAL A 193 -4.09 20.78 -6.62
CA VAL A 193 -3.66 19.45 -6.15
C VAL A 193 -3.61 18.51 -7.34
N SER A 194 -2.47 17.84 -7.57
CA SER A 194 -2.36 16.79 -8.58
C SER A 194 -2.45 15.42 -7.92
N VAL A 195 -3.46 14.63 -8.28
CA VAL A 195 -3.64 13.27 -7.79
C VAL A 195 -3.38 12.29 -8.94
N LEU A 196 -2.37 11.44 -8.78
CA LEU A 196 -2.08 10.32 -9.65
C LEU A 196 -2.64 9.04 -9.02
N MET A 197 -3.73 8.53 -9.58
CA MET A 197 -4.32 7.26 -9.22
C MET A 197 -3.74 6.16 -10.09
N SER A 198 -3.22 5.10 -9.48
CA SER A 198 -2.61 4.00 -10.24
C SER A 198 -2.98 2.64 -9.66
N HIS A 199 -3.16 1.66 -10.56
CA HIS A 199 -3.25 0.23 -10.25
C HIS A 199 -2.28 -0.55 -11.16
N PRO A 200 -0.97 -0.58 -10.84
CA PRO A 200 0.03 -1.25 -11.64
C PRO A 200 -0.21 -2.76 -11.72
N VAL A 201 0.32 -3.42 -12.76
CA VAL A 201 0.19 -4.88 -12.87
C VAL A 201 0.75 -5.60 -11.65
N PRO A 202 0.08 -6.63 -11.11
CA PRO A 202 0.66 -7.47 -10.07
C PRO A 202 1.90 -8.18 -10.60
N PRO A 203 2.90 -8.51 -9.75
CA PRO A 203 4.12 -9.19 -10.19
C PRO A 203 3.91 -10.64 -10.65
N LEU A 204 2.70 -11.19 -10.49
CA LEU A 204 2.33 -12.55 -10.85
C LEU A 204 1.75 -12.64 -12.28
N PRO A 205 1.85 -13.79 -12.97
CA PRO A 205 2.39 -15.06 -12.48
C PRO A 205 3.86 -15.32 -12.86
N ASN A 206 4.53 -14.37 -13.51
CA ASN A 206 5.84 -14.63 -14.11
C ASN A 206 6.75 -13.39 -14.15
N GLN A 207 8.02 -13.64 -14.47
CA GLN A 207 9.07 -12.62 -14.54
C GLN A 207 8.72 -11.47 -15.50
N ALA A 208 8.13 -11.77 -16.65
CA ALA A 208 7.77 -10.74 -17.62
C ALA A 208 6.74 -9.76 -17.06
N ARG A 209 5.73 -10.23 -16.31
CA ARG A 209 4.72 -9.36 -15.70
C ARG A 209 5.31 -8.52 -14.55
N PHE A 210 6.21 -9.10 -13.77
CA PHE A 210 7.01 -8.37 -12.78
C PHE A 210 7.86 -7.26 -13.40
N GLU A 211 8.56 -7.52 -14.51
CA GLU A 211 9.36 -6.51 -15.22
C GLU A 211 8.48 -5.38 -15.80
N ARG A 212 7.31 -5.72 -16.31
CA ARG A 212 6.33 -4.73 -16.78
C ARG A 212 5.84 -3.82 -15.66
N ARG A 213 5.57 -4.35 -14.46
CA ARG A 213 5.25 -3.53 -13.28
C ARG A 213 6.40 -2.59 -12.93
N ASN A 214 7.62 -3.10 -12.88
CA ASN A 214 8.80 -2.28 -12.57
C ASN A 214 8.97 -1.16 -13.59
N LYS A 215 8.72 -1.43 -14.87
CA LYS A 215 8.71 -0.39 -15.90
C LYS A 215 7.61 0.64 -15.68
N GLN A 216 6.41 0.19 -15.30
CA GLN A 216 5.30 1.08 -14.96
C GLN A 216 5.66 2.02 -13.80
N TYR A 217 6.31 1.50 -12.75
CA TYR A 217 6.80 2.29 -11.62
C TYR A 217 7.77 3.39 -12.03
N GLU A 218 8.77 3.08 -12.86
CA GLU A 218 9.74 4.07 -13.36
C GLU A 218 9.03 5.21 -14.11
N LEU A 219 8.02 4.89 -14.90
CA LEU A 219 7.27 5.87 -15.69
C LEU A 219 6.33 6.72 -14.82
N ILE A 220 5.69 6.11 -13.83
CA ILE A 220 4.92 6.82 -12.79
C ILE A 220 5.81 7.82 -12.06
N LYS A 221 6.98 7.38 -11.59
CA LYS A 221 7.96 8.24 -10.91
C LYS A 221 8.38 9.42 -11.79
N LYS A 222 8.70 9.16 -13.06
CA LYS A 222 9.07 10.20 -14.03
C LYS A 222 7.96 11.24 -14.20
N ASP A 223 6.71 10.81 -14.26
CA ASP A 223 5.56 11.72 -14.41
C ASP A 223 5.37 12.59 -13.14
N ILE A 224 5.48 12.00 -11.95
CA ILE A 224 5.47 12.71 -10.66
C ILE A 224 6.60 13.76 -10.59
N GLU A 225 7.80 13.39 -11.01
CA GLU A 225 8.96 14.28 -11.03
C GLU A 225 8.80 15.44 -12.03
N ALA A 226 8.07 15.21 -13.13
CA ALA A 226 7.75 16.25 -14.11
C ALA A 226 6.63 17.21 -13.67
N LEU A 227 5.84 16.87 -12.66
CA LEU A 227 4.77 17.76 -12.17
C LEU A 227 5.33 19.09 -11.61
N PRO A 228 4.76 20.25 -12.01
CA PRO A 228 5.31 21.56 -11.66
C PRO A 228 4.91 22.08 -10.27
N ASN A 229 3.99 21.41 -9.56
CA ASN A 229 3.49 21.84 -8.26
C ASN A 229 3.96 20.91 -7.12
N TYR A 230 3.75 21.34 -5.88
CA TYR A 230 4.17 20.64 -4.67
C TYR A 230 2.99 20.09 -3.85
N ASN A 231 1.78 20.01 -4.40
CA ASN A 231 0.63 19.35 -3.76
C ASN A 231 0.27 18.09 -4.57
N ILE A 232 1.12 17.07 -4.49
CA ILE A 232 1.01 15.83 -5.26
C ILE A 232 0.55 14.71 -4.33
N VAL A 233 -0.37 13.88 -4.83
CA VAL A 233 -0.81 12.65 -4.18
C VAL A 233 -0.69 11.49 -5.18
N LEU A 234 0.08 10.46 -4.88
CA LEU A 234 0.05 9.16 -5.56
C LEU A 234 -0.76 8.20 -4.70
N ILE A 235 -1.84 7.64 -5.21
CA ILE A 235 -2.70 6.74 -4.43
C ILE A 235 -3.19 5.53 -5.24
N GLY A 236 -3.27 4.38 -4.59
CA GLY A 236 -3.91 3.19 -5.15
C GLY A 236 -3.32 1.88 -4.65
N ASP A 237 -3.83 0.77 -5.19
CA ASP A 237 -3.20 -0.54 -5.07
C ASP A 237 -1.93 -0.56 -5.92
N LEU A 238 -0.78 -0.48 -5.26
CA LEU A 238 0.51 -0.50 -5.95
C LEU A 238 1.00 -1.93 -6.18
N ASN A 239 0.30 -2.97 -5.74
CA ASN A 239 0.64 -4.38 -5.97
C ASN A 239 2.02 -4.81 -5.41
N THR A 240 2.57 -4.05 -4.47
CA THR A 240 3.77 -4.41 -3.71
C THR A 240 3.81 -3.67 -2.39
N THR A 241 4.54 -4.19 -1.41
CA THR A 241 4.76 -3.51 -0.12
C THR A 241 6.01 -2.63 -0.20
N VAL A 242 6.12 -1.67 0.71
CA VAL A 242 7.34 -0.84 0.83
C VAL A 242 8.58 -1.64 1.21
N TYR A 243 8.40 -2.87 1.70
CA TYR A 243 9.50 -3.76 2.04
C TYR A 243 10.23 -4.26 0.80
N SER A 244 9.58 -4.25 -0.38
CA SER A 244 10.23 -4.61 -1.65
C SER A 244 11.30 -3.58 -2.01
N PRO A 245 12.55 -4.00 -2.26
CA PRO A 245 13.57 -3.10 -2.81
C PRO A 245 13.19 -2.55 -4.19
N ASN A 246 12.23 -3.16 -4.91
CA ASN A 246 11.71 -2.64 -6.18
C ASN A 246 10.77 -1.44 -5.99
N PHE A 247 10.24 -1.22 -4.78
CA PHE A 247 9.37 -0.07 -4.50
C PHE A 247 10.10 1.28 -4.73
N LYS A 248 11.43 1.32 -4.59
CA LYS A 248 12.25 2.51 -4.92
C LYS A 248 12.07 3.02 -6.35
N LEU A 249 11.60 2.16 -7.26
CA LEU A 249 11.37 2.51 -8.67
C LEU A 249 10.19 3.48 -8.83
N VAL A 250 9.21 3.45 -7.93
CA VAL A 250 8.07 4.40 -7.93
C VAL A 250 8.27 5.53 -6.92
N GLN A 251 9.14 5.34 -5.92
CA GLN A 251 9.39 6.33 -4.87
C GLN A 251 10.09 7.58 -5.44
N SER A 252 9.39 8.71 -5.42
CA SER A 252 9.91 10.03 -5.77
C SER A 252 10.39 10.79 -4.54
N ASP A 253 11.48 11.55 -4.66
CA ASP A 253 11.99 12.41 -3.58
C ASP A 253 11.06 13.57 -3.24
N LYS A 254 10.05 13.85 -4.06
CA LYS A 254 8.99 14.82 -3.74
C LYS A 254 8.01 14.29 -2.70
N LEU A 255 7.86 12.97 -2.57
CA LEU A 255 6.80 12.35 -1.81
C LEU A 255 7.29 11.71 -0.50
N LYS A 256 6.38 11.57 0.46
CA LYS A 256 6.50 10.79 1.70
C LYS A 256 5.30 9.86 1.85
N ASP A 257 5.49 8.75 2.56
CA ASP A 257 4.42 7.79 2.84
C ASP A 257 3.40 8.41 3.80
N ALA A 258 2.13 8.47 3.42
CA ALA A 258 1.09 9.04 4.27
C ALA A 258 0.79 8.19 5.51
N ARG A 259 1.21 6.92 5.55
CA ARG A 259 1.04 6.03 6.72
C ARG A 259 2.03 6.30 7.84
N SER A 260 3.04 7.14 7.61
CA SER A 260 4.04 7.50 8.60
C SER A 260 3.38 7.93 9.92
N GLY A 261 3.71 7.24 11.01
CA GLY A 261 3.14 7.48 12.35
C GLY A 261 1.72 6.94 12.62
N PHE A 262 1.08 6.26 11.65
CA PHE A 262 -0.29 5.73 11.78
C PHE A 262 -0.38 4.19 11.82
N GLY A 263 0.74 3.49 11.89
CA GLY A 263 0.84 2.03 11.87
C GLY A 263 0.86 1.43 10.46
N LEU A 264 0.90 0.11 10.36
CA LEU A 264 1.04 -0.59 9.07
C LEU A 264 -0.15 -0.43 8.13
N GLN A 265 -1.36 -0.40 8.71
CA GLN A 265 -2.61 -0.21 7.98
C GLN A 265 -2.81 -1.23 6.84
N ASN A 266 -2.48 -2.50 7.11
CA ASN A 266 -2.53 -3.59 6.12
C ASN A 266 -3.93 -3.80 5.54
N SER A 267 -4.08 -3.61 4.24
CA SER A 267 -5.33 -3.66 3.48
C SER A 267 -5.61 -4.99 2.79
N TRP A 268 -4.60 -5.77 2.39
CA TRP A 268 -4.76 -7.02 1.63
C TRP A 268 -3.94 -8.15 2.23
N ASN A 269 -4.39 -9.38 2.45
CA ASN A 269 -5.66 -9.97 2.07
C ASN A 269 -6.72 -9.86 3.18
N ALA A 270 -7.84 -9.21 2.91
CA ALA A 270 -8.90 -8.94 3.89
C ALA A 270 -9.51 -10.23 4.46
N PHE A 271 -9.58 -11.32 3.68
CA PHE A 271 -10.17 -12.59 4.07
C PHE A 271 -9.29 -13.41 5.02
N ILE A 272 -7.97 -13.27 4.93
CA ILE A 272 -7.03 -14.10 5.72
C ILE A 272 -6.10 -13.20 6.55
N PRO A 273 -6.41 -12.95 7.84
CA PRO A 273 -5.67 -12.02 8.69
C PRO A 273 -4.14 -12.21 8.75
N ILE A 274 -3.66 -13.45 8.72
CA ILE A 274 -2.21 -13.75 8.80
C ILE A 274 -1.45 -13.41 7.51
N PHE A 275 -2.16 -13.26 6.37
CA PHE A 275 -1.57 -12.88 5.08
C PHE A 275 -1.77 -11.39 4.75
N ARG A 276 -2.16 -10.57 5.72
CA ARG A 276 -2.36 -9.14 5.51
C ARG A 276 -1.04 -8.37 5.37
N THR A 277 -0.98 -7.52 4.36
CA THR A 277 0.11 -6.66 3.89
C THR A 277 -0.48 -5.33 3.41
N ASN A 278 0.37 -4.36 3.09
CA ASN A 278 0.01 -2.96 2.84
C ASN A 278 0.31 -2.52 1.40
N ILE A 279 -0.27 -3.25 0.44
CA ILE A 279 -0.08 -3.00 -1.00
C ILE A 279 -0.90 -1.80 -1.52
N ASP A 280 -2.00 -1.46 -0.86
CA ASP A 280 -2.68 -0.18 -1.04
C ASP A 280 -1.91 0.92 -0.32
N GLN A 281 -1.58 1.98 -1.05
CA GLN A 281 -0.71 3.03 -0.54
C GLN A 281 -1.19 4.43 -0.93
N CYS A 282 -0.86 5.41 -0.11
CA CYS A 282 -0.99 6.82 -0.41
C CYS A 282 0.33 7.52 -0.09
N TRP A 283 0.87 8.22 -1.07
CA TRP A 283 2.12 8.97 -0.98
C TRP A 283 1.82 10.41 -1.32
N VAL A 284 2.21 11.32 -0.43
CA VAL A 284 1.88 12.75 -0.55
C VAL A 284 3.14 13.56 -0.61
N SER A 285 3.10 14.76 -1.20
CA SER A 285 4.21 15.69 -1.13
C SER A 285 4.72 15.88 0.30
N LYS A 286 6.04 16.07 0.44
CA LYS A 286 6.69 16.22 1.76
C LYS A 286 6.10 17.34 2.61
N ASP A 287 5.62 18.42 1.99
CA ASP A 287 5.03 19.56 2.68
C ASP A 287 3.54 19.35 3.05
N ILE A 288 2.87 18.33 2.49
CA ILE A 288 1.51 17.99 2.91
C ILE A 288 1.57 17.37 4.30
N LYS A 289 0.79 17.93 5.22
CA LYS A 289 0.59 17.36 6.55
C LYS A 289 -0.46 16.28 6.51
N VAL A 290 -0.13 15.11 7.05
CA VAL A 290 -1.06 13.99 7.17
C VAL A 290 -1.63 14.00 8.57
N THR A 291 -2.90 14.39 8.68
CA THR A 291 -3.59 14.53 9.97
C THR A 291 -4.12 13.20 10.47
N ASN A 292 -4.47 12.30 9.54
CA ASN A 292 -4.88 10.94 9.83
C ASN A 292 -4.62 10.02 8.63
N PHE A 293 -4.30 8.76 8.91
CA PHE A 293 -4.33 7.69 7.92
C PHE A 293 -4.86 6.43 8.58
N TYR A 294 -5.84 5.79 7.96
CA TYR A 294 -6.39 4.55 8.48
C TYR A 294 -6.94 3.63 7.41
N ARG A 295 -6.97 2.34 7.74
CA ARG A 295 -7.70 1.31 7.02
C ARG A 295 -9.17 1.34 7.39
N GLY A 296 -10.04 1.35 6.40
CA GLY A 296 -11.49 1.33 6.55
C GLY A 296 -12.06 -0.02 7.00
N GLU A 297 -13.39 -0.08 7.06
CA GLU A 297 -14.16 -1.28 7.42
C GLU A 297 -14.17 -2.32 6.28
N ASP A 298 -14.60 -3.55 6.60
CA ASP A 298 -14.75 -4.64 5.62
C ASP A 298 -15.91 -4.35 4.66
N ILE A 299 -15.60 -4.23 3.37
CA ILE A 299 -16.59 -4.02 2.29
C ILE A 299 -16.84 -5.27 1.44
N LYS A 300 -16.42 -6.45 1.92
CA LYS A 300 -16.47 -7.74 1.20
C LYS A 300 -15.60 -7.82 -0.06
N SER A 301 -14.69 -6.88 -0.23
CA SER A 301 -13.53 -6.99 -1.13
C SER A 301 -12.41 -7.78 -0.45
N ASP A 302 -11.49 -8.35 -1.23
CA ASP A 302 -10.24 -8.91 -0.68
C ASP A 302 -9.25 -7.82 -0.25
N HIS A 303 -9.59 -6.54 -0.47
CA HIS A 303 -8.93 -5.37 0.08
C HIS A 303 -9.85 -4.61 1.05
N PHE A 304 -9.25 -4.06 2.10
CA PHE A 304 -9.87 -2.98 2.87
C PHE A 304 -9.62 -1.62 2.19
N PRO A 305 -10.57 -0.67 2.26
CA PRO A 305 -10.33 0.72 1.91
C PRO A 305 -9.15 1.31 2.67
N ILE A 306 -8.42 2.24 2.05
CA ILE A 306 -7.47 3.12 2.75
C ILE A 306 -7.95 4.57 2.67
N VAL A 307 -7.78 5.29 3.77
CA VAL A 307 -8.22 6.67 3.93
C VAL A 307 -7.07 7.53 4.37
N ALA A 308 -6.87 8.65 3.68
CA ALA A 308 -5.92 9.69 4.06
C ALA A 308 -6.65 11.02 4.28
N GLU A 309 -6.45 11.60 5.47
CA GLU A 309 -6.90 12.95 5.81
C GLU A 309 -5.69 13.88 5.82
N LEU A 310 -5.78 14.92 5.00
CA LEU A 310 -4.66 15.77 4.62
C LEU A 310 -4.97 17.22 4.95
N GLN A 311 -3.93 17.96 5.29
CA GLN A 311 -3.92 19.41 5.33
C GLN A 311 -2.99 19.92 4.23
N LEU A 312 -3.61 20.43 3.16
CA LEU A 312 -2.94 21.06 2.02
C LEU A 312 -2.46 22.46 2.39
N HIS A 313 -1.29 22.85 1.88
CA HIS A 313 -0.65 24.16 2.11
C HIS A 313 -0.94 25.19 1.03
#